data_AF-A0A368TEA6-F1
#
_entry.id   AF-A0A368TEA6-F1
#
_cell.length_a   1.000
_cell.length_b   1.000
_cell.length_c   1.000
_cell.angle_alpha   90.00
_cell.angle_beta   90.00
_cell.angle_gamma   90.00
#
_symmetry.space_group_name_H-M   'P 1'
#
loop_
_entity.id
_entity.type
_entity.pdbx_description
1 polymer ?
#
loop_
_entity_poly.entity_id
_entity_poly.type
_entity_poly.pdbx_seq_one_letter_code
_entity_poly.pdbx_strand_id
1 'polypeptide(L)' 'MRNNSEWTFGVTKLEKGKLWCGYVKNVVDGDTVDVRFNIYGIQWVRLVGLDTPELGEEGYEEAKEFLNSAF' A
#
# COMPACT_ATOMS: atom_id res chain seq x y z
N MET A 1 -2.67 31.36 -4.06
CA MET A 1 -1.87 30.26 -3.48
C MET A 1 -2.71 29.62 -2.39
N ARG A 2 -3.28 28.42 -2.62
CA ARG A 2 -4.10 27.72 -1.61
C ARG A 2 -3.19 26.77 -0.85
N ASN A 3 -3.19 26.94 0.48
CA ASN A 3 -2.29 26.31 1.42
C ASN A 3 -2.63 24.83 1.61
N ASN A 4 -1.58 24.02 1.64
CA ASN A 4 -1.57 22.57 1.63
C ASN A 4 -1.81 22.03 3.04
N SER A 5 -3.07 21.83 3.41
CA SER A 5 -3.40 21.14 4.65
C SER A 5 -4.40 20.02 4.35
N GLU A 6 -3.83 18.87 3.96
CA GLU A 6 -4.51 17.58 3.82
C GLU A 6 -5.05 17.12 5.18
N TRP A 7 -6.06 17.81 5.72
CA TRP A 7 -6.89 17.31 6.81
C TRP A 7 -7.94 16.39 6.21
N THR A 8 -7.67 15.09 6.15
CA THR A 8 -8.68 14.09 5.84
C THR A 8 -9.39 13.70 7.14
N PHE A 9 -10.64 14.13 7.25
CA PHE A 9 -11.53 13.90 8.38
C PHE A 9 -11.71 12.40 8.66
N GLY A 10 -11.31 11.98 9.87
CA GLY A 10 -12.05 11.07 10.76
C GLY A 10 -12.33 9.62 10.34
N VAL A 11 -12.13 9.22 9.08
CA VAL A 11 -12.44 7.86 8.64
C VAL A 11 -11.15 7.04 8.51
N THR A 12 -10.81 6.37 9.60
CA THR A 12 -9.54 5.63 9.75
C THR A 12 -9.59 4.20 9.21
N LYS A 13 -10.75 3.69 8.80
CA LYS A 13 -10.91 2.28 8.42
C LYS A 13 -11.75 2.13 7.16
N LEU A 14 -11.24 1.31 6.24
CA LEU A 14 -12.00 0.80 5.11
C LEU A 14 -13.05 -0.21 5.61
N GLU A 15 -14.25 -0.14 5.05
CA GLU A 15 -15.30 -1.12 5.36
C GLU A 15 -14.91 -2.51 4.85
N LYS A 16 -15.11 -3.52 5.70
CA LYS A 16 -14.84 -4.93 5.36
C LYS A 16 -15.87 -5.43 4.34
N GLY A 17 -15.44 -6.32 3.45
CA GLY A 17 -16.32 -6.96 2.45
C GLY A 17 -16.72 -6.04 1.30
N LYS A 18 -16.04 -4.90 1.14
CA LYS A 18 -16.20 -3.98 0.01
C LYS A 18 -14.97 -4.02 -0.88
N LEU A 19 -15.19 -3.81 -2.17
CA LEU A 19 -14.11 -3.57 -3.13
C LEU A 19 -13.72 -2.08 -3.05
N TRP A 20 -12.43 -1.83 -2.88
CA TRP A 20 -11.86 -0.50 -2.83
C TRP A 20 -10.87 -0.32 -3.98
N CYS A 21 -10.83 0.88 -4.55
CA CYS A 21 -9.82 1.28 -5.51
C CYS A 21 -8.98 2.41 -4.91
N GLY A 22 -7.68 2.38 -5.20
CA GLY A 22 -6.71 3.35 -4.67
C GLY A 22 -5.48 3.40 -5.55
N TYR A 23 -4.61 4.36 -5.25
CA TYR A 23 -3.34 4.52 -5.95
C TYR A 23 -2.20 3.97 -5.09
N VAL A 24 -1.41 3.05 -5.63
CA VAL A 24 -0.17 2.60 -4.99
C VAL A 24 0.78 3.80 -4.92
N LYS A 25 1.31 4.06 -3.72
CA LYS A 25 2.26 5.14 -3.46
C LYS A 25 3.67 4.64 -3.25
N ASN A 26 3.80 3.44 -2.69
CA ASN A 26 5.08 2.83 -2.41
C ASN A 26 4.93 1.31 -2.34
N VAL A 27 5.93 0.58 -2.83
CA VAL A 27 6.10 -0.85 -2.59
C VAL A 27 7.06 -0.99 -1.42
N VAL A 28 6.56 -1.50 -0.29
CA VAL A 28 7.35 -1.66 0.93
C VAL A 28 8.18 -2.94 0.83
N ASP A 29 7.53 -4.03 0.45
CA ASP A 29 8.09 -5.39 0.34
C ASP A 29 7.38 -6.17 -0.78
N GLY A 30 7.83 -7.39 -1.08
CA GLY A 30 7.30 -8.28 -2.12
C GLY A 30 5.82 -8.67 -1.96
N ASP A 31 5.21 -8.45 -0.79
CA ASP A 31 3.79 -8.69 -0.52
C ASP A 31 3.07 -7.48 0.09
N THR A 32 3.77 -6.34 0.23
CA THR A 32 3.30 -5.22 1.05
C THR A 32 3.41 -3.90 0.33
N VAL A 33 2.28 -3.17 0.24
CA VAL A 33 2.18 -1.90 -0.48
C VAL A 33 1.44 -0.83 0.33
N ASP A 34 1.86 0.42 0.15
CA ASP A 34 1.15 1.59 0.64
C ASP A 34 0.18 2.09 -0.42
N VAL A 35 -1.12 2.13 -0.08
CA VAL A 35 -2.18 2.53 -1.02
C VAL A 35 -2.92 3.75 -0.49
N ARG A 36 -3.02 4.80 -1.32
CA ARG A 36 -3.83 5.98 -1.01
C ARG A 36 -5.28 5.74 -1.44
N PHE A 37 -6.18 5.70 -0.47
CA PHE A 37 -7.62 5.54 -0.65
C PHE A 37 -8.36 6.86 -0.40
N ASN A 38 -8.56 7.68 -1.43
CA ASN A 38 -9.33 8.94 -1.39
C ASN A 38 -9.31 9.68 -0.02
N ILE A 39 -10.46 9.76 0.68
CA ILE A 39 -10.62 10.44 1.97
C ILE A 39 -10.07 9.66 3.18
N TYR A 40 -9.64 8.42 2.98
CA TYR A 40 -9.15 7.51 4.01
C TYR A 40 -7.61 7.56 4.15
N GLY A 41 -6.94 8.40 3.36
CA GLY A 41 -5.49 8.58 3.42
C GLY A 41 -4.71 7.38 2.88
N ILE A 42 -3.46 7.24 3.32
CA ILE A 42 -2.56 6.12 2.97
C ILE A 42 -2.81 4.97 3.95
N GLN A 43 -2.96 3.76 3.41
CA GLN A 43 -3.16 2.53 4.17
C GLN A 43 -2.09 1.52 3.77
N TRP A 44 -1.58 0.81 4.78
CA TRP A 44 -0.62 -0.27 4.62
C TRP A 44 -1.38 -1.57 4.30
N VAL A 45 -1.15 -2.16 3.13
CA VAL A 45 -1.88 -3.32 2.63
C VAL A 45 -0.92 -4.48 2.39
N ARG A 46 -1.18 -5.61 3.07
CA ARG A 46 -0.47 -6.89 2.87
C ARG A 46 -1.31 -7.83 2.00
N LEU A 47 -0.68 -8.46 1.01
CA LEU A 47 -1.32 -9.41 0.11
C LEU A 47 -1.55 -10.75 0.80
N VAL A 48 -2.82 -11.09 1.01
CA VAL A 48 -3.20 -12.34 1.69
C VAL A 48 -2.91 -13.55 0.80
N GLY A 49 -2.29 -14.58 1.37
CA GLY A 49 -1.95 -15.83 0.68
C GLY A 49 -0.57 -15.85 0.03
N LEU A 50 0.20 -14.79 0.22
CA LEU A 50 1.61 -14.72 -0.13
C LEU A 50 2.45 -14.60 1.15
N ASP A 51 3.65 -15.17 1.11
CA ASP A 51 4.69 -15.05 2.12
C ASP A 51 6.00 -14.85 1.36
N THR A 52 6.41 -13.60 1.23
CA THR A 52 7.58 -13.22 0.43
C THR A 52 8.83 -13.13 1.29
N PRO A 53 10.03 -13.30 0.71
CA PRO A 53 11.27 -13.11 1.45
C PRO A 53 11.31 -11.72 2.06
N GLU A 54 11.60 -11.66 3.36
CA GLU A 54 11.64 -10.41 4.12
C GLU A 54 13.03 -9.74 3.97
N LEU A 55 13.15 -8.48 4.40
CA LEU A 55 14.42 -7.74 4.29
C LEU A 55 15.59 -8.50 4.93
N GLY A 56 16.56 -8.87 4.09
CA GLY A 56 17.76 -9.63 4.49
C GLY A 56 17.71 -11.11 4.10
N GLU A 57 16.60 -11.59 3.56
CA GLU A 57 16.46 -12.93 2.99
C GLU A 57 16.79 -12.95 1.49
N GLU A 58 17.19 -14.12 0.99
CA GLU A 58 17.48 -14.33 -0.42
C GLU A 58 16.19 -14.17 -1.24
N GLY A 59 16.24 -13.36 -2.30
CA GLY A 59 15.09 -13.09 -3.17
C GLY A 59 14.25 -11.87 -2.78
N TYR A 60 14.61 -11.14 -1.71
CA TYR A 60 13.88 -9.94 -1.27
C TYR A 60 13.85 -8.85 -2.35
N GLU A 61 15.01 -8.50 -2.92
CA GLU A 61 15.09 -7.43 -3.93
C GLU A 61 14.32 -7.83 -5.19
N GLU A 62 14.42 -9.09 -5.63
CA GLU A 62 13.71 -9.60 -6.80
C GLU A 62 12.19 -9.60 -6.59
N ALA A 63 11.71 -10.02 -5.41
CA ALA A 63 10.29 -10.01 -5.08
C ALA A 63 9.74 -8.58 -5.04
N LYS A 64 10.51 -7.66 -4.44
CA LYS A 64 10.15 -6.24 -4.37
C LYS A 64 10.16 -5.57 -5.74
N GLU A 65 11.18 -5.79 -6.56
CA GLU A 65 11.27 -5.26 -7.92
C GLU A 65 10.16 -5.80 -8.81
N PHE A 66 9.84 -7.09 -8.71
CA PHE A 66 8.74 -7.70 -9.44
C PHE A 66 7.42 -7.00 -9.12
N LEU A 67 7.10 -6.80 -7.84
CA LEU A 67 5.88 -6.12 -7.45
C LEU A 67 5.90 -4.63 -7.85
N ASN A 68 7.05 -3.97 -7.75
CA ASN A 68 7.22 -2.58 -8.17
C ASN A 68 7.03 -2.40 -9.69
N SER A 69 7.36 -3.41 -10.50
CA SER A 69 7.13 -3.37 -11.96
C SER A 69 5.66 -3.49 -12.37
N ALA A 70 4.78 -3.90 -11.45
CA ALA A 70 3.35 -4.06 -11.69
C ALA A 70 2.54 -2.77 -11.54
N PHE A 71 3.16 -1.68 -11.06
CA PHE A 71 2.54 -0.38 -10.77
C PHE A 71 3.28 0.78 -11.42
#